data_AF-F0Q2E2-F1
#
_entry.id   AF-F0Q2E2-F1
#
_cell.length_a   1.000
_cell.length_b   1.000
_cell.length_c   1.000
_cell.angle_alpha   90.00
_cell.angle_beta   90.00
_cell.angle_gamma   90.00
#
_symmetry.space_group_name_H-M   'P 1'
#
loop_
_entity.id
_entity.type
_entity.pdbx_description
1 polymer ?
#
loop_
_entity_poly.entity_id
_entity_poly.type
_entity_poly.pdbx_seq_one_letter_code
_entity_poly.pdbx_strand_id
1 'polypeptide(L)'
;MKKWFKSSHSSSSSSSSAAYSRAGVDPMALSAGNGSKVSVSTPTRRHQLGLLQDLPRRQVQVHSQVLRNMEIGQMANDVVDGVMQSGSGCQAVDIAGTGGESWARRKLGYDRAPRGNMESQLERVKHSQGGNCPEHASATTAVLLRLGRQGNATELNAPVVRVWEGQRTLNTTYTMIGDPRVPGWGERNTVVIDPWPVVPATMTLSEARMQDARTGSWTPYQPSEGRMVDTFAPGSSEWDRMAENFEQIQPMSSAEVASQLPRSSAMRRAGAEPFGDRLAMHALREDAELIFDARVSTDPATVYTDGERAVRFDEVSQRTADRLARGVEALGRFA
;
A
#
# COMPACT_ATOMS: atom_id res chain seq x y z
N MET A 1 4.78 70.94 -9.08
CA MET A 1 5.43 70.87 -7.74
C MET A 1 4.37 70.54 -6.69
N LYS A 2 4.74 69.67 -5.71
CA LYS A 2 3.99 69.20 -4.51
C LYS A 2 2.84 68.19 -4.83
N LYS A 3 2.90 66.88 -4.56
CA LYS A 3 3.22 65.98 -3.41
C LYS A 3 2.26 66.02 -2.20
N TRP A 4 1.58 64.87 -2.00
CA TRP A 4 1.28 64.12 -0.74
C TRP A 4 0.16 64.69 0.17
N PHE A 5 -0.74 63.95 0.87
CA PHE A 5 -0.68 62.64 1.56
C PHE A 5 -2.09 61.98 1.77
N LYS A 6 -2.05 60.68 2.14
CA LYS A 6 -3.01 59.60 2.45
C LYS A 6 -4.37 59.85 3.15
N SER A 7 -5.30 58.93 2.89
CA SER A 7 -6.10 58.24 3.94
C SER A 7 -6.34 56.77 3.54
N SER A 8 -6.13 55.88 4.50
CA SER A 8 -6.14 54.42 4.45
C SER A 8 -7.53 53.84 4.71
N HIS A 9 -7.92 52.82 3.94
CA HIS A 9 -8.90 51.82 4.38
C HIS A 9 -8.31 50.43 4.16
N SER A 10 -7.90 49.80 5.26
CA SER A 10 -7.56 48.39 5.34
C SER A 10 -8.85 47.60 5.55
N SER A 11 -9.33 46.92 4.51
CA SER A 11 -10.27 45.80 4.67
C SER A 11 -9.45 44.54 4.82
N SER A 12 -9.22 44.13 6.07
CA SER A 12 -8.76 42.79 6.41
C SER A 12 -9.86 41.78 6.07
N SER A 13 -9.82 41.25 4.85
CA SER A 13 -10.53 40.02 4.54
C SER A 13 -9.70 38.86 5.08
N SER A 14 -10.01 38.44 6.30
CA SER A 14 -9.60 37.14 6.82
C SER A 14 -10.26 36.06 5.97
N SER A 15 -9.57 35.61 4.92
CA SER A 15 -9.93 34.40 4.19
C SER A 15 -9.54 33.21 5.07
N SER A 16 -10.56 32.64 5.73
CA SER A 16 -10.45 31.37 6.43
C SER A 16 -9.93 30.31 5.45
N SER A 17 -8.73 29.80 5.74
CA SER A 17 -8.18 28.60 5.13
C SER A 17 -9.14 27.44 5.42
N ALA A 18 -9.94 27.06 4.43
CA ALA A 18 -10.70 25.84 4.47
C ALA A 18 -9.69 24.68 4.38
N ALA A 19 -9.30 24.16 5.55
CA ALA A 19 -8.75 22.83 5.67
C ALA A 19 -9.75 21.89 4.99
N TYR A 20 -9.34 21.26 3.90
CA TYR A 20 -10.13 20.24 3.22
C TYR A 20 -10.27 19.07 4.19
N SER A 21 -11.37 19.06 4.95
CA SER A 21 -11.77 17.92 5.75
C SER A 21 -11.86 16.70 4.83
N ARG A 22 -11.20 15.62 5.24
CA ARG A 22 -11.34 14.22 4.78
C ARG A 22 -12.80 13.68 4.86
N ALA A 23 -13.80 14.55 4.92
CA ALA A 23 -15.19 14.28 5.30
C ALA A 23 -16.17 14.17 4.11
N GLY A 24 -15.68 14.22 2.86
CA GLY A 24 -16.54 14.21 1.66
C GLY A 24 -16.53 12.92 0.85
N VAL A 25 -15.58 12.02 1.08
CA VAL A 25 -15.51 10.71 0.43
C VAL A 25 -15.21 9.71 1.53
N ASP A 26 -16.14 8.79 1.78
CA ASP A 26 -15.85 7.60 2.58
C ASP A 26 -15.29 6.54 1.62
N PRO A 27 -13.96 6.38 1.48
CA PRO A 27 -13.39 5.34 0.63
C PRO A 27 -13.75 3.92 1.11
N MET A 28 -14.33 3.79 2.31
CA MET A 28 -14.78 2.53 2.93
C MET A 28 -16.30 2.32 2.89
N ALA A 29 -17.10 3.27 2.37
CA ALA A 29 -18.53 3.01 2.08
C ALA A 29 -18.72 1.95 0.98
N LEU A 30 -17.62 1.52 0.34
CA LEU A 30 -17.54 0.58 -0.78
C LEU A 30 -17.62 -0.91 -0.39
N SER A 31 -18.05 -1.25 0.84
CA SER A 31 -18.24 -2.64 1.31
C SER A 31 -19.56 -2.92 2.05
N ALA A 32 -20.46 -1.96 2.24
CA ALA A 32 -21.60 -2.14 3.13
C ALA A 32 -22.85 -2.75 2.45
N GLY A 33 -22.74 -4.00 2.01
CA GLY A 33 -23.83 -4.95 2.23
C GLY A 33 -23.69 -5.45 3.67
N ASN A 34 -24.40 -4.81 4.61
CA ASN A 34 -24.32 -4.92 6.07
C ASN A 34 -23.24 -4.07 6.79
N GLY A 35 -23.65 -2.88 7.22
CA GLY A 35 -23.67 -2.49 8.64
C GLY A 35 -22.38 -2.34 9.46
N SER A 36 -21.20 -2.73 8.99
CA SER A 36 -19.96 -2.55 9.75
C SER A 36 -19.24 -1.28 9.32
N LYS A 37 -19.41 -0.21 10.10
CA LYS A 37 -18.60 1.02 9.99
C LYS A 37 -17.13 0.66 10.24
N VAL A 38 -16.31 0.68 9.20
CA VAL A 38 -14.86 0.61 9.36
C VAL A 38 -14.42 1.91 10.02
N SER A 39 -13.98 1.82 11.28
CA SER A 39 -13.45 2.99 11.99
C SER A 39 -12.13 3.41 11.37
N VAL A 40 -12.08 4.61 10.78
CA VAL A 40 -10.82 5.26 10.41
C VAL A 40 -10.13 5.68 11.72
N SER A 41 -9.18 4.86 12.17
CA SER A 41 -8.33 5.18 13.32
C SER A 41 -7.44 6.39 13.02
N THR A 42 -7.10 7.19 14.03
CA THR A 42 -6.10 8.26 13.90
C THR A 42 -4.79 7.70 13.34
N PRO A 43 -4.29 8.20 12.19
CA PRO A 43 -3.06 7.69 11.60
C PRO A 43 -1.83 8.06 12.45
N THR A 44 -0.91 7.12 12.61
CA THR A 44 0.40 7.32 13.23
C THR A 44 1.45 7.56 12.15
N ARG A 45 2.47 8.39 12.41
CA ARG A 45 3.50 8.68 11.41
C ARG A 45 4.64 7.67 11.46
N ARG A 46 5.14 7.24 10.29
CA ARG A 46 6.21 6.22 10.16
C ARG A 46 7.47 6.56 10.97
N HIS A 47 7.89 7.82 10.97
CA HIS A 47 9.07 8.26 11.73
C HIS A 47 8.89 8.13 13.26
N GLN A 48 7.65 8.14 13.76
CA GLN A 48 7.35 7.93 15.18
C GLN A 48 7.43 6.45 15.59
N LEU A 49 7.34 5.54 14.62
CA LEU A 49 7.48 4.09 14.84
C LEU A 49 8.93 3.62 14.84
N GLY A 50 9.91 4.54 14.74
CA GLY A 50 11.32 4.19 14.55
C GLY A 50 11.60 3.53 13.18
N LEU A 51 10.58 3.39 12.35
CA LEU A 51 10.70 2.90 10.99
C LEU A 51 11.28 4.04 10.14
N LEU A 52 12.43 3.79 9.52
CA LEU A 52 13.08 4.67 8.54
C LEU A 52 13.70 5.95 9.16
N GLN A 53 14.63 5.79 10.11
CA GLN A 53 15.47 6.90 10.56
C GLN A 53 16.66 7.13 9.60
N ASP A 54 17.19 8.35 9.63
CA ASP A 54 18.49 8.78 9.05
C ASP A 54 18.59 9.15 7.56
N LEU A 55 17.47 9.42 6.87
CA LEU A 55 17.53 10.08 5.56
C LEU A 55 17.36 11.61 5.70
N PRO A 56 18.09 12.42 4.91
CA PRO A 56 18.01 13.87 4.99
C PRO A 56 16.64 14.33 4.53
N ARG A 57 15.95 15.14 5.35
CA ARG A 57 14.66 15.72 5.01
C ARG A 57 14.74 16.48 3.68
N ARG A 58 13.91 16.09 2.72
CA ARG A 58 13.83 16.75 1.41
C ARG A 58 12.48 17.39 1.17
N GLN A 59 12.52 18.53 0.49
CA GLN A 59 11.36 19.10 -0.16
C GLN A 59 11.49 18.86 -1.66
N VAL A 60 10.47 18.26 -2.26
CA VAL A 60 10.45 17.88 -3.67
C VAL A 60 9.32 18.65 -4.33
N GLN A 61 9.67 19.50 -5.30
CA GLN A 61 8.68 20.22 -6.09
C GLN A 61 8.18 19.32 -7.23
N VAL A 62 6.87 19.21 -7.36
CA VAL A 62 6.16 18.39 -8.37
C VAL A 62 5.03 19.20 -8.98
N HIS A 63 4.46 18.74 -10.09
CA HIS A 63 3.23 19.33 -10.61
C HIS A 63 2.03 18.98 -9.74
N SER A 64 1.00 19.82 -9.72
CA SER A 64 -0.25 19.59 -8.97
C SER A 64 -0.90 18.26 -9.34
N GLN A 65 -0.87 17.86 -10.63
CA GLN A 65 -1.36 16.56 -11.07
C GLN A 65 -0.57 15.38 -10.47
N VAL A 66 0.76 15.52 -10.33
CA VAL A 66 1.60 14.49 -9.71
C VAL A 66 1.26 14.39 -8.23
N LEU A 67 1.14 15.53 -7.54
CA LEU A 67 0.73 15.57 -6.13
C LEU A 67 -0.65 14.91 -5.94
N ARG A 68 -1.59 15.17 -6.84
CA ARG A 68 -2.91 14.52 -6.86
C ARG A 68 -2.81 13.01 -7.07
N ASN A 69 -1.99 12.54 -8.01
CA ASN A 69 -1.77 11.11 -8.22
C ASN A 69 -1.17 10.45 -6.98
N MET A 70 -0.30 11.15 -6.23
CA MET A 70 0.23 10.65 -4.96
C MET A 70 -0.85 10.53 -3.88
N GLU A 71 -1.78 11.47 -3.80
CA GLU A 71 -2.96 11.36 -2.91
C GLU A 71 -3.81 10.14 -3.25
N ILE A 72 -4.05 9.91 -4.55
CA ILE A 72 -4.79 8.73 -5.03
C ILE A 72 -4.04 7.44 -4.68
N GLY A 73 -2.71 7.43 -4.82
CA GLY A 73 -1.87 6.31 -4.42
C GLY A 73 -1.95 6.01 -2.92
N GLN A 74 -1.90 7.03 -2.07
CA GLN A 74 -2.07 6.87 -0.63
C GLN A 74 -3.47 6.35 -0.29
N MET A 75 -4.52 6.86 -0.94
CA MET A 75 -5.88 6.34 -0.77
C MET A 75 -5.97 4.85 -1.15
N ALA A 76 -5.28 4.43 -2.22
CA ALA A 76 -5.24 3.02 -2.60
C ALA A 76 -4.52 2.15 -1.55
N ASN A 77 -3.39 2.63 -1.01
CA ASN A 77 -2.70 1.95 0.10
C ASN A 77 -3.61 1.79 1.33
N ASP A 78 -4.32 2.85 1.72
CA ASP A 78 -5.23 2.83 2.88
C ASP A 78 -6.38 1.82 2.68
N VAL A 79 -6.94 1.74 1.47
CA VAL A 79 -7.99 0.77 1.12
C VAL A 79 -7.45 -0.66 1.16
N VAL A 80 -6.26 -0.90 0.61
CA VAL A 80 -5.64 -2.24 0.62
C VAL A 80 -5.29 -2.69 2.03
N ASP A 81 -4.78 -1.80 2.89
CA ASP A 81 -4.58 -2.09 4.33
C ASP A 81 -5.89 -2.44 5.04
N GLY A 82 -6.99 -1.78 4.64
CA GLY A 82 -8.34 -2.08 5.11
C GLY A 82 -8.88 -3.44 4.67
N VAL A 83 -8.50 -3.93 3.48
CA VAL A 83 -8.93 -5.23 2.95
C VAL A 83 -8.03 -6.36 3.44
N MET A 84 -6.71 -6.18 3.39
CA MET A 84 -5.69 -7.20 3.70
C MET A 84 -5.11 -7.00 5.09
N GLN A 85 -5.99 -6.96 6.09
CA GLN A 85 -5.68 -6.46 7.45
C GLN A 85 -4.64 -7.27 8.22
N SER A 86 -4.44 -8.55 7.86
CA SER A 86 -3.43 -9.39 8.50
C SER A 86 -2.01 -9.10 7.99
N GLY A 87 -1.85 -8.29 6.96
CA GLY A 87 -0.56 -8.00 6.34
C GLY A 87 -0.03 -9.16 5.49
N SER A 88 1.29 -9.24 5.34
CA SER A 88 1.93 -10.19 4.45
C SER A 88 2.15 -11.57 5.09
N GLY A 89 1.88 -12.62 4.30
CA GLY A 89 2.16 -14.00 4.69
C GLY A 89 3.63 -14.43 4.53
N CYS A 90 4.53 -13.52 4.17
CA CYS A 90 5.98 -13.74 4.11
C CYS A 90 6.82 -12.71 4.88
N GLN A 91 6.20 -11.77 5.59
CA GLN A 91 6.92 -10.87 6.49
C GLN A 91 6.89 -11.45 7.90
N ALA A 92 8.07 -11.70 8.48
CA ALA A 92 8.17 -12.32 9.81
C ALA A 92 7.38 -11.56 10.88
N VAL A 93 7.41 -10.23 10.81
CA VAL A 93 6.71 -9.36 11.76
C VAL A 93 5.19 -9.45 11.64
N ASP A 94 4.63 -9.56 10.44
CA ASP A 94 3.18 -9.73 10.25
C ASP A 94 2.73 -11.13 10.67
N ILE A 95 3.53 -12.17 10.34
CA ILE A 95 3.27 -13.55 10.76
C ILE A 95 3.26 -13.62 12.29
N ALA A 96 4.27 -13.06 12.95
CA ALA A 96 4.35 -13.06 14.41
C ALA A 96 3.23 -12.21 15.04
N GLY A 97 3.00 -10.99 14.53
CA GLY A 97 2.06 -10.01 15.09
C GLY A 97 0.59 -10.38 14.92
N THR A 98 0.29 -11.34 14.04
CA THR A 98 -1.04 -11.91 13.83
C THR A 98 -1.18 -13.35 14.33
N GLY A 99 -0.17 -13.90 15.01
CA GLY A 99 -0.19 -15.29 15.46
C GLY A 99 -0.30 -16.30 14.31
N GLY A 100 0.24 -15.98 13.14
CA GLY A 100 0.22 -16.82 11.94
C GLY A 100 -0.99 -16.62 11.02
N GLU A 101 -1.93 -15.72 11.32
CA GLU A 101 -3.09 -15.48 10.44
C GLU A 101 -2.67 -14.97 9.04
N SER A 102 -1.68 -14.06 8.97
CA SER A 102 -1.20 -13.53 7.67
C SER A 102 -0.69 -14.64 6.74
N TRP A 103 0.03 -15.61 7.32
CA TRP A 103 0.51 -16.81 6.64
C TRP A 103 -0.64 -17.74 6.26
N ALA A 104 -1.57 -17.97 7.18
CA ALA A 104 -2.73 -18.82 6.96
C ALA A 104 -3.58 -18.34 5.77
N ARG A 105 -3.90 -17.04 5.73
CA ARG A 105 -4.62 -16.42 4.62
C ARG A 105 -3.87 -16.62 3.30
N ARG A 106 -2.56 -16.38 3.25
CA ARG A 106 -1.75 -16.64 2.06
C ARG A 106 -1.83 -18.10 1.58
N LYS A 107 -1.71 -19.06 2.50
CA LYS A 107 -1.77 -20.50 2.15
C LYS A 107 -3.15 -20.89 1.60
N LEU A 108 -4.23 -20.41 2.21
CA LEU A 108 -5.60 -20.61 1.70
C LEU A 108 -5.77 -20.00 0.30
N GLY A 109 -5.25 -18.80 0.07
CA GLY A 109 -5.21 -18.20 -1.26
C GLY A 109 -4.49 -19.10 -2.27
N TYR A 110 -3.32 -19.64 -1.91
CA TYR A 110 -2.54 -20.49 -2.81
C TYR A 110 -3.22 -21.81 -3.18
N ASP A 111 -4.08 -22.34 -2.30
CA ASP A 111 -4.93 -23.50 -2.61
C ASP A 111 -6.04 -23.16 -3.61
N ARG A 112 -6.45 -21.89 -3.67
CA ARG A 112 -7.57 -21.44 -4.50
C ARG A 112 -7.18 -21.15 -5.94
N ALA A 113 -6.05 -20.49 -6.17
CA ALA A 113 -5.67 -20.03 -7.50
C ALA A 113 -4.15 -20.11 -7.73
N PRO A 114 -3.68 -20.35 -8.97
CA PRO A 114 -2.27 -20.52 -9.28
C PRO A 114 -1.46 -19.23 -9.09
N ARG A 115 -0.12 -19.35 -9.04
CA ARG A 115 0.76 -18.18 -9.08
C ARG A 115 0.78 -17.63 -10.50
N GLY A 116 1.16 -16.35 -10.67
CA GLY A 116 1.41 -15.79 -11.99
C GLY A 116 0.73 -14.45 -12.20
N ASN A 117 -0.30 -14.41 -13.04
CA ASN A 117 -0.94 -13.17 -13.49
C ASN A 117 -1.74 -12.43 -12.40
N MET A 118 -2.09 -11.17 -12.67
CA MET A 118 -2.86 -10.32 -11.75
C MET A 118 -4.24 -10.90 -11.42
N GLU A 119 -4.92 -11.55 -12.37
CA GLU A 119 -6.23 -12.18 -12.13
C GLU A 119 -6.16 -13.26 -11.05
N SER A 120 -5.20 -14.19 -11.16
CA SER A 120 -5.03 -15.25 -10.19
C SER A 120 -4.64 -14.67 -8.82
N GLN A 121 -3.85 -13.59 -8.81
CA GLN A 121 -3.49 -12.88 -7.57
C GLN A 121 -4.73 -12.24 -6.93
N LEU A 122 -5.62 -11.61 -7.70
CA LEU A 122 -6.88 -11.06 -7.18
C LEU A 122 -7.82 -12.16 -6.70
N GLU A 123 -7.91 -13.31 -7.37
CA GLU A 123 -8.71 -14.45 -6.88
C GLU A 123 -8.24 -14.96 -5.52
N ARG A 124 -6.93 -14.92 -5.23
CA ARG A 124 -6.38 -15.24 -3.90
C ARG A 124 -6.81 -14.22 -2.86
N VAL A 125 -6.76 -12.94 -3.21
CA VAL A 125 -7.20 -11.84 -2.34
C VAL A 125 -8.70 -11.93 -2.07
N LYS A 126 -9.53 -12.18 -3.09
CA LYS A 126 -10.98 -12.39 -2.92
C LYS A 126 -11.29 -13.53 -1.96
N HIS A 127 -10.50 -14.61 -2.04
CA HIS A 127 -10.76 -15.82 -1.26
C HIS A 127 -10.33 -15.70 0.20
N SER A 128 -9.18 -15.07 0.47
CA SER A 128 -8.52 -15.14 1.78
C SER A 128 -8.09 -13.80 2.33
N GLN A 129 -8.09 -12.75 1.50
CA GLN A 129 -7.57 -11.41 1.80
C GLN A 129 -6.15 -11.43 2.38
N GLY A 130 -5.33 -12.39 1.94
CA GLY A 130 -3.91 -12.47 2.28
C GLY A 130 -3.05 -12.74 1.07
N GLY A 131 -1.74 -12.60 1.23
CA GLY A 131 -0.78 -12.77 0.15
C GLY A 131 0.57 -12.12 0.43
N ASN A 132 1.37 -12.01 -0.61
CA ASN A 132 2.69 -11.37 -0.62
C ASN A 132 2.65 -10.12 -1.52
N CYS A 133 3.81 -9.63 -1.97
CA CYS A 133 3.91 -8.40 -2.75
C CYS A 133 3.08 -8.45 -4.04
N PRO A 134 2.93 -9.58 -4.75
CA PRO A 134 2.15 -9.59 -5.97
C PRO A 134 0.66 -9.42 -5.68
N GLU A 135 0.13 -10.08 -4.64
CA GLU A 135 -1.27 -9.94 -4.24
C GLU A 135 -1.60 -8.52 -3.74
N HIS A 136 -0.74 -7.90 -2.93
CA HIS A 136 -0.93 -6.53 -2.47
C HIS A 136 -0.84 -5.52 -3.62
N ALA A 137 0.14 -5.66 -4.52
CA ALA A 137 0.25 -4.82 -5.71
C ALA A 137 -0.95 -5.01 -6.65
N SER A 138 -1.44 -6.23 -6.83
CA SER A 138 -2.63 -6.50 -7.64
C SER A 138 -3.88 -5.88 -7.03
N ALA A 139 -4.08 -6.00 -5.72
CA ALA A 139 -5.18 -5.32 -5.02
C ALA A 139 -5.08 -3.81 -5.19
N THR A 140 -3.89 -3.24 -5.03
CA THR A 140 -3.62 -1.80 -5.19
C THR A 140 -3.91 -1.32 -6.60
N THR A 141 -3.41 -2.04 -7.61
CA THR A 141 -3.74 -1.77 -9.01
C THR A 141 -5.25 -1.77 -9.20
N ALA A 142 -5.96 -2.81 -8.77
CA ALA A 142 -7.40 -2.89 -8.95
C ALA A 142 -8.17 -1.74 -8.25
N VAL A 143 -7.71 -1.30 -7.06
CA VAL A 143 -8.24 -0.10 -6.38
C VAL A 143 -8.01 1.16 -7.21
N LEU A 144 -6.79 1.37 -7.74
CA LEU A 144 -6.50 2.54 -8.58
C LEU A 144 -7.38 2.56 -9.83
N LEU A 145 -7.54 1.41 -10.48
CA LEU A 145 -8.42 1.29 -11.64
C LEU A 145 -9.85 1.63 -11.24
N ARG A 146 -10.35 1.13 -10.11
CA ARG A 146 -11.67 1.49 -9.58
C ARG A 146 -11.80 3.00 -9.35
N LEU A 147 -10.85 3.61 -8.65
CA LEU A 147 -10.83 5.05 -8.40
C LEU A 147 -10.79 5.86 -9.70
N GLY A 148 -10.14 5.36 -10.75
CA GLY A 148 -10.09 6.02 -12.05
C GLY A 148 -11.26 5.76 -13.00
N ARG A 149 -12.24 4.93 -12.64
CA ARG A 149 -13.44 4.72 -13.49
C ARG A 149 -14.18 6.04 -13.70
N GLN A 150 -14.72 6.21 -14.91
CA GLN A 150 -15.49 7.40 -15.28
C GLN A 150 -16.67 7.59 -14.31
N GLY A 151 -16.89 8.83 -13.87
CA GLY A 151 -17.93 9.17 -12.89
C GLY A 151 -17.47 9.17 -11.43
N ASN A 152 -16.25 8.72 -11.13
CA ASN A 152 -15.66 8.88 -9.80
C ASN A 152 -14.92 10.23 -9.65
N ALA A 153 -14.96 10.80 -8.44
CA ALA A 153 -14.41 12.12 -8.11
C ALA A 153 -12.87 12.21 -8.13
N THR A 154 -12.19 11.09 -8.39
CA THR A 154 -10.72 10.97 -8.31
C THR A 154 -10.00 11.34 -9.61
N GLU A 155 -10.69 11.36 -10.76
CA GLU A 155 -10.15 11.78 -12.09
C GLU A 155 -8.74 11.20 -12.42
N LEU A 156 -8.51 9.90 -12.16
CA LEU A 156 -7.24 9.26 -12.52
C LEU A 156 -7.17 9.04 -14.05
N ASN A 157 -6.64 10.03 -14.77
CA ASN A 157 -6.42 9.98 -16.21
C ASN A 157 -4.96 9.68 -16.56
N ALA A 158 -4.44 8.55 -16.05
CA ALA A 158 -3.06 8.15 -16.22
C ALA A 158 -2.96 6.62 -16.35
N PRO A 159 -2.03 6.08 -17.15
CA PRO A 159 -1.83 4.64 -17.21
C PRO A 159 -1.44 4.10 -15.84
N VAL A 160 -1.96 2.94 -15.47
CA VAL A 160 -1.54 2.23 -14.25
C VAL A 160 -0.68 1.05 -14.68
N VAL A 161 0.53 0.97 -14.13
CA VAL A 161 1.52 -0.04 -14.50
C VAL A 161 1.86 -0.87 -13.29
N ARG A 162 1.77 -2.20 -13.38
CA ARG A 162 2.28 -3.09 -12.34
C ARG A 162 3.69 -3.52 -12.70
N VAL A 163 4.62 -3.41 -11.75
CA VAL A 163 6.04 -3.69 -11.96
C VAL A 163 6.47 -4.81 -11.03
N TRP A 164 7.22 -5.75 -11.57
CA TRP A 164 7.94 -6.77 -10.82
C TRP A 164 9.44 -6.52 -10.91
N GLU A 165 10.08 -6.37 -9.76
CA GLU A 165 11.53 -6.25 -9.59
C GLU A 165 12.15 -7.62 -9.41
N GLY A 166 13.12 -7.95 -10.27
CA GLY A 166 13.65 -9.30 -10.43
C GLY A 166 14.66 -9.76 -9.35
N GLN A 167 15.17 -10.98 -9.51
CA GLN A 167 16.08 -11.63 -8.53
C GLN A 167 17.42 -10.92 -8.27
N ARG A 168 17.86 -10.01 -9.15
CA ARG A 168 19.09 -9.22 -8.95
C ARG A 168 18.87 -8.06 -7.97
N THR A 169 17.62 -7.67 -7.78
CA THR A 169 17.15 -6.73 -6.76
C THR A 169 16.40 -7.50 -5.69
N LEU A 170 15.81 -6.77 -4.74
CA LEU A 170 15.02 -7.36 -3.70
C LEU A 170 13.62 -7.69 -4.26
N ASN A 171 13.49 -8.91 -4.82
CA ASN A 171 12.28 -9.49 -5.42
C ASN A 171 10.95 -8.94 -4.86
N THR A 172 10.40 -7.89 -5.50
CA THR A 172 9.21 -7.19 -5.02
C THR A 172 8.29 -6.81 -6.17
N THR A 173 7.02 -6.54 -5.87
CA THR A 173 6.02 -6.10 -6.84
C THR A 173 5.30 -4.89 -6.29
N TYR A 174 5.14 -3.87 -7.11
CA TYR A 174 4.47 -2.62 -6.75
C TYR A 174 3.73 -2.06 -7.98
N THR A 175 3.04 -0.94 -7.80
CA THR A 175 2.24 -0.31 -8.84
C THR A 175 2.71 1.11 -9.10
N MET A 176 2.55 1.59 -10.32
CA MET A 176 2.81 2.98 -10.71
C MET A 176 1.58 3.62 -11.34
N ILE A 177 1.43 4.93 -11.12
CA ILE A 177 0.60 5.82 -11.91
C ILE A 177 1.53 6.60 -12.85
N GLY A 178 1.32 6.45 -14.15
CA GLY A 178 2.23 6.94 -15.19
C GLY A 178 3.12 5.83 -15.75
N ASP A 179 3.66 6.06 -16.95
CA ASP A 179 4.64 5.17 -17.59
C ASP A 179 5.93 5.94 -17.85
N PRO A 180 7.03 5.65 -17.13
CA PRO A 180 8.26 6.44 -17.22
C PRO A 180 8.95 6.35 -18.59
N ARG A 181 8.57 5.39 -19.44
CA ARG A 181 9.06 5.27 -20.83
C ARG A 181 8.45 6.32 -21.76
N VAL A 182 7.32 6.90 -21.37
CA VAL A 182 6.64 7.94 -22.13
C VAL A 182 7.20 9.31 -21.70
N PRO A 183 7.70 10.16 -22.63
CA PRO A 183 8.40 11.40 -22.29
C PRO A 183 7.63 12.37 -21.38
N GLY A 184 6.29 12.40 -21.46
CA GLY A 184 5.46 13.25 -20.61
C GLY A 184 5.43 12.84 -19.13
N TRP A 185 5.66 11.57 -18.84
CA TRP A 185 5.69 11.05 -17.46
C TRP A 185 7.12 11.08 -16.89
N GLY A 186 8.07 10.42 -17.57
CA GLY A 186 9.43 10.26 -17.05
C GLY A 186 9.47 9.75 -15.60
N GLU A 187 10.59 9.92 -14.91
CA GLU A 187 10.72 9.48 -13.50
C GLU A 187 10.09 10.47 -12.50
N ARG A 188 10.10 11.76 -12.82
CA ARG A 188 9.59 12.79 -11.90
C ARG A 188 8.06 12.86 -11.85
N ASN A 189 7.37 12.53 -12.94
CA ASN A 189 5.90 12.59 -12.97
C ASN A 189 5.25 11.20 -12.85
N THR A 190 6.02 10.11 -12.91
CA THR A 190 5.53 8.77 -12.56
C THR A 190 5.50 8.62 -11.05
N VAL A 191 4.36 8.23 -10.49
CA VAL A 191 4.17 7.96 -9.06
C VAL A 191 4.28 6.47 -8.81
N VAL A 192 5.13 6.07 -7.88
CA VAL A 192 5.25 4.71 -7.34
C VAL A 192 4.35 4.56 -6.11
N ILE A 193 3.66 3.43 -6.04
CA ILE A 193 2.77 3.03 -4.97
C ILE A 193 3.17 1.61 -4.57
N ASP A 194 3.84 1.51 -3.44
CA ASP A 194 4.20 0.23 -2.84
C ASP A 194 3.27 -0.03 -1.64
N PRO A 195 2.34 -0.99 -1.74
CA PRO A 195 1.40 -1.33 -0.68
C PRO A 195 2.00 -2.26 0.39
N TRP A 196 3.33 -2.36 0.49
CA TRP A 196 3.98 -3.29 1.40
C TRP A 196 3.50 -3.11 2.86
N PRO A 197 2.82 -4.10 3.48
CA PRO A 197 1.87 -3.84 4.56
C PRO A 197 2.41 -3.17 5.83
N VAL A 198 3.66 -3.42 6.18
CA VAL A 198 4.27 -2.84 7.38
C VAL A 198 4.56 -1.36 7.20
N VAL A 199 4.91 -0.96 5.97
CA VAL A 199 5.33 0.41 5.64
C VAL A 199 4.89 0.72 4.20
N PRO A 200 3.58 0.87 3.96
CA PRO A 200 3.10 1.28 2.65
C PRO A 200 3.69 2.66 2.31
N ALA A 201 3.85 2.92 1.03
CA ALA A 201 4.55 4.10 0.58
C ALA A 201 4.04 4.62 -0.76
N THR A 202 4.07 5.95 -0.91
CA THR A 202 3.78 6.63 -2.17
C THR A 202 4.82 7.73 -2.39
N MET A 203 5.39 7.77 -3.60
CA MET A 203 6.50 8.65 -3.99
C MET A 203 6.52 8.85 -5.49
N THR A 204 7.29 9.82 -5.98
CA THR A 204 7.69 9.82 -7.40
C THR A 204 8.77 8.77 -7.66
N LEU A 205 8.84 8.23 -8.87
CA LEU A 205 9.87 7.26 -9.26
C LEU A 205 11.29 7.82 -9.07
N SER A 206 11.49 9.12 -9.29
CA SER A 206 12.77 9.80 -9.06
C SER A 206 13.24 9.82 -7.60
N GLU A 207 12.31 9.67 -6.64
CA GLU A 207 12.62 9.62 -5.21
C GLU A 207 12.50 8.20 -4.64
N ALA A 208 12.20 7.21 -5.50
CA ALA A 208 12.11 5.82 -5.12
C ALA A 208 13.49 5.25 -4.78
N ARG A 209 13.52 4.37 -3.79
CA ARG A 209 14.69 3.63 -3.33
C ARG A 209 14.27 2.22 -3.00
N MET A 210 15.15 1.26 -3.25
CA MET A 210 14.96 -0.09 -2.75
C MET A 210 15.40 -0.15 -1.29
N GLN A 211 14.58 -0.75 -0.44
CA GLN A 211 14.88 -0.97 0.97
C GLN A 211 14.80 -2.46 1.30
N ASP A 212 15.87 -2.99 1.88
CA ASP A 212 15.87 -4.28 2.58
C ASP A 212 15.68 -4.01 4.07
N ALA A 213 14.47 -4.25 4.59
CA ALA A 213 14.16 -3.98 5.98
C ALA A 213 14.86 -4.94 6.95
N ARG A 214 15.32 -6.11 6.49
CA ARG A 214 16.07 -7.05 7.32
C ARG A 214 17.48 -6.54 7.63
N THR A 215 18.13 -5.92 6.65
CA THR A 215 19.48 -5.36 6.82
C THR A 215 19.49 -3.88 7.12
N GLY A 216 18.36 -3.19 6.94
CA GLY A 216 18.26 -1.74 6.99
C GLY A 216 18.88 -1.04 5.77
N SER A 217 19.32 -1.80 4.76
CA SER A 217 20.04 -1.27 3.61
C SER A 217 19.11 -0.52 2.66
N TRP A 218 19.64 0.56 2.09
CA TRP A 218 18.98 1.34 1.04
C TRP A 218 19.84 1.38 -0.21
N THR A 219 19.25 1.09 -1.36
CA THR A 219 19.91 1.25 -2.65
C THR A 219 19.09 2.17 -3.56
N PRO A 220 19.76 2.97 -4.41
CA PRO A 220 19.06 3.74 -5.44
C PRO A 220 18.20 2.81 -6.28
N TYR A 221 16.95 3.19 -6.49
CA TYR A 221 16.05 2.44 -7.37
C TYR A 221 16.49 2.62 -8.83
N GLN A 222 16.57 1.53 -9.59
CA GLN A 222 16.93 1.55 -11.01
C GLN A 222 15.76 1.03 -11.86
N PRO A 223 14.97 1.93 -12.50
CA PRO A 223 13.78 1.53 -13.25
C PRO A 223 14.02 0.57 -14.42
N SER A 224 15.25 0.45 -14.90
CA SER A 224 15.64 -0.46 -15.97
C SER A 224 15.67 -1.94 -15.55
N GLU A 225 15.69 -2.22 -14.25
CA GLU A 225 15.74 -3.60 -13.74
C GLU A 225 14.33 -4.19 -13.52
N GLY A 226 13.34 -3.33 -13.35
CA GLY A 226 11.94 -3.69 -13.21
C GLY A 226 11.30 -4.14 -14.52
N ARG A 227 10.64 -5.30 -14.47
CA ARG A 227 9.78 -5.77 -15.56
C ARG A 227 8.37 -5.21 -15.35
N MET A 228 7.91 -4.39 -16.30
CA MET A 228 6.49 -4.03 -16.38
C MET A 228 5.70 -5.30 -16.77
N VAL A 229 4.88 -5.79 -15.84
CA VAL A 229 4.15 -7.05 -16.00
C VAL A 229 2.72 -6.82 -16.47
N ASP A 230 2.11 -5.68 -16.14
CA ASP A 230 0.80 -5.27 -16.64
C ASP A 230 0.76 -3.76 -16.88
N THR A 231 -0.04 -3.31 -17.84
CA THR A 231 -0.25 -1.89 -18.14
C THR A 231 -1.69 -1.67 -18.54
N PHE A 232 -2.38 -0.77 -17.83
CA PHE A 232 -3.78 -0.46 -18.03
C PHE A 232 -3.92 0.98 -18.50
N ALA A 233 -4.52 1.18 -19.67
CA ALA A 233 -4.84 2.50 -20.18
C ALA A 233 -6.19 2.98 -19.61
N PRO A 234 -6.32 4.26 -19.23
CA PRO A 234 -7.59 4.81 -18.75
C PRO A 234 -8.75 4.53 -19.71
N GLY A 235 -9.87 4.05 -19.19
CA GLY A 235 -11.09 3.77 -19.97
C GLY A 235 -11.01 2.55 -20.90
N SER A 236 -9.97 1.71 -20.80
CA SER A 236 -9.92 0.44 -21.53
C SER A 236 -10.84 -0.61 -20.93
N SER A 237 -11.27 -1.61 -21.70
CA SER A 237 -12.11 -2.71 -21.19
C SER A 237 -11.42 -3.50 -20.08
N GLU A 238 -10.10 -3.67 -20.17
CA GLU A 238 -9.30 -4.35 -19.15
C GLU A 238 -9.23 -3.55 -17.84
N TRP A 239 -9.23 -2.22 -17.93
CA TRP A 239 -9.29 -1.33 -16.77
C TRP A 239 -10.56 -1.56 -15.97
N ASP A 240 -11.72 -1.51 -16.63
CA ASP A 240 -13.02 -1.72 -15.98
C ASP A 240 -13.16 -3.13 -15.41
N ARG A 241 -12.74 -4.15 -16.18
CA ARG A 241 -12.79 -5.55 -15.75
C ARG A 241 -11.95 -5.82 -14.49
N MET A 242 -10.75 -5.26 -14.41
CA MET A 242 -9.91 -5.39 -13.21
C MET A 242 -10.45 -4.57 -12.02
N ALA A 243 -11.01 -3.39 -12.28
CA ALA A 243 -11.68 -2.62 -11.24
C ALA A 243 -12.85 -3.37 -10.61
N GLU A 244 -13.68 -4.03 -11.43
CA GLU A 244 -14.83 -4.85 -10.98
C GLU A 244 -14.41 -6.05 -10.12
N ASN A 245 -13.24 -6.64 -10.42
CA ASN A 245 -12.70 -7.72 -9.59
C ASN A 245 -12.43 -7.29 -8.15
N PHE A 246 -12.04 -6.03 -7.90
CA PHE A 246 -11.84 -5.55 -6.54
C PHE A 246 -13.16 -5.46 -5.77
N GLU A 247 -14.24 -5.07 -6.43
CA GLU A 247 -15.56 -4.89 -5.80
C GLU A 247 -16.18 -6.20 -5.31
N GLN A 248 -15.68 -7.34 -5.83
CA GLN A 248 -16.14 -8.68 -5.46
C GLN A 248 -15.41 -9.25 -4.24
N ILE A 249 -14.43 -8.56 -3.67
CA ILE A 249 -13.71 -9.03 -2.49
C ILE A 249 -14.67 -8.98 -1.28
N GLN A 250 -14.93 -10.14 -0.69
CA GLN A 250 -15.77 -10.26 0.49
C GLN A 250 -14.89 -10.41 1.74
N PRO A 251 -15.15 -9.64 2.81
CA PRO A 251 -14.44 -9.80 4.07
C PRO A 251 -14.63 -11.20 4.66
N MET A 252 -13.52 -11.86 4.96
CA MET A 252 -13.44 -13.11 5.71
C MET A 252 -12.91 -12.80 7.11
N SER A 253 -13.69 -13.20 8.13
CA SER A 253 -13.30 -13.07 9.53
C SER A 253 -12.15 -14.02 9.89
N SER A 254 -11.37 -13.66 10.92
CA SER A 254 -10.31 -14.53 11.46
C SER A 254 -10.84 -15.92 11.87
N ALA A 255 -12.09 -15.99 12.36
CA ALA A 255 -12.74 -17.25 12.73
C ALA A 255 -12.98 -18.15 11.50
N GLU A 256 -13.42 -17.57 10.37
CA GLU A 256 -13.58 -18.31 9.12
C GLU A 256 -12.25 -18.81 8.59
N VAL A 257 -11.19 -17.98 8.60
CA VAL A 257 -9.83 -18.40 8.21
C VAL A 257 -9.36 -19.56 9.09
N ALA A 258 -9.50 -19.44 10.41
CA ALA A 258 -9.12 -20.49 11.36
C ALA A 258 -9.89 -21.80 11.14
N SER A 259 -11.17 -21.72 10.73
CA SER A 259 -11.98 -22.90 10.42
C SER A 259 -11.59 -23.61 9.13
N GLN A 260 -11.00 -22.88 8.17
CA GLN A 260 -10.60 -23.40 6.86
C GLN A 260 -9.16 -23.91 6.86
N LEU A 261 -8.26 -23.28 7.63
CA LEU A 261 -6.84 -23.59 7.66
C LEU A 261 -6.53 -25.09 7.88
N PRO A 262 -7.20 -25.83 8.79
CA PRO A 262 -6.95 -27.26 8.98
C PRO A 262 -7.20 -28.13 7.73
N ARG A 263 -8.02 -27.64 6.79
CA ARG A 263 -8.34 -28.34 5.53
C ARG A 263 -7.41 -27.93 4.38
N SER A 264 -6.55 -26.94 4.59
CA SER A 264 -5.61 -26.45 3.59
C SER A 264 -4.51 -27.45 3.30
N SER A 265 -3.86 -27.31 2.15
CA SER A 265 -2.72 -28.14 1.78
C SER A 265 -1.53 -27.97 2.74
N ALA A 266 -1.40 -26.79 3.35
CA ALA A 266 -0.32 -26.42 4.26
C ALA A 266 -0.38 -27.23 5.58
N MET A 267 -1.57 -27.40 6.16
CA MET A 267 -1.71 -28.08 7.45
C MET A 267 -1.77 -29.60 7.38
N ARG A 268 -1.77 -30.21 6.18
CA ARG A 268 -1.89 -31.67 6.01
C ARG A 268 -0.84 -32.49 6.78
N ARG A 269 0.34 -31.91 7.03
CA ARG A 269 1.44 -32.56 7.77
C ARG A 269 1.62 -32.04 9.20
N ALA A 270 1.17 -30.82 9.48
CA ALA A 270 1.39 -30.15 10.76
C ALA A 270 0.23 -30.33 11.76
N GLY A 271 -0.95 -30.75 11.28
CA GLY A 271 -2.15 -30.82 12.12
C GLY A 271 -2.85 -29.47 12.25
N ALA A 272 -3.95 -29.39 12.99
CA ALA A 272 -4.68 -28.14 13.17
C ALA A 272 -4.05 -27.31 14.31
N GLU A 273 -3.19 -26.35 13.97
CA GLU A 273 -2.68 -25.37 14.94
C GLU A 273 -3.57 -24.11 14.93
N PRO A 274 -4.10 -23.66 16.09
CA PRO A 274 -4.85 -22.42 16.17
C PRO A 274 -3.93 -21.21 16.00
N PHE A 275 -4.52 -20.05 15.71
CA PHE A 275 -3.76 -18.79 15.67
C PHE A 275 -3.11 -18.51 17.02
N GLY A 276 -1.83 -18.12 16.98
CA GLY A 276 -0.99 -17.85 18.14
C GLY A 276 0.48 -18.18 17.86
N ASP A 277 1.29 -18.10 18.91
CA ASP A 277 2.75 -18.26 18.81
C ASP A 277 3.16 -19.61 18.18
N ARG A 278 2.41 -20.70 18.41
CA ARG A 278 2.69 -22.02 17.80
C ARG A 278 2.55 -22.00 16.29
N LEU A 279 1.44 -21.48 15.76
CA LEU A 279 1.23 -21.38 14.33
C LEU A 279 2.21 -20.38 13.70
N ALA A 280 2.48 -19.25 14.35
CA ALA A 280 3.47 -18.29 13.88
C ALA A 280 4.87 -18.92 13.77
N MET A 281 5.34 -19.64 14.80
CA MET A 281 6.62 -20.34 14.76
C MET A 281 6.63 -21.45 13.70
N HIS A 282 5.54 -22.18 13.53
CA HIS A 282 5.41 -23.17 12.46
C HIS A 282 5.58 -22.53 11.08
N ALA A 283 4.84 -21.44 10.81
CA ALA A 283 4.92 -20.68 9.58
C ALA A 283 6.33 -20.15 9.28
N LEU A 284 6.99 -19.56 10.29
CA LEU A 284 8.36 -19.03 10.17
C LEU A 284 9.38 -20.13 9.88
N ARG A 285 9.17 -21.35 10.38
CA ARG A 285 10.04 -22.51 10.09
C ARG A 285 9.75 -23.13 8.74
N GLU A 286 8.46 -23.32 8.40
CA GLU A 286 8.06 -23.95 7.13
C GLU A 286 8.54 -23.15 5.93
N ASP A 287 8.41 -21.82 5.99
CA ASP A 287 8.73 -20.94 4.88
C ASP A 287 9.96 -20.07 5.15
N ALA A 288 10.91 -20.54 5.97
CA ALA A 288 12.09 -19.78 6.38
C ALA A 288 12.87 -19.14 5.20
N GLU A 289 13.00 -19.85 4.08
CA GLU A 289 13.68 -19.37 2.87
C GLU A 289 12.84 -18.40 2.03
N LEU A 290 11.53 -18.34 2.29
CA LEU A 290 10.58 -17.48 1.59
C LEU A 290 10.20 -16.24 2.40
N ILE A 291 10.69 -16.12 3.65
CA ILE A 291 10.55 -14.91 4.44
C ILE A 291 11.45 -13.82 3.86
N PHE A 292 10.85 -12.69 3.51
CA PHE A 292 11.59 -11.51 3.06
C PHE A 292 10.83 -10.25 3.44
N ASP A 293 11.57 -9.16 3.60
CA ASP A 293 10.97 -7.84 3.83
C ASP A 293 11.71 -6.81 3.00
N ALA A 294 11.27 -6.67 1.76
CA ALA A 294 11.83 -5.72 0.82
C ALA A 294 10.77 -4.98 0.04
N ARG A 295 11.03 -3.70 -0.17
CA ARG A 295 10.06 -2.74 -0.69
C ARG A 295 10.73 -1.63 -1.46
N VAL A 296 9.96 -1.02 -2.34
CA VAL A 296 10.24 0.31 -2.87
C VAL A 296 9.72 1.32 -1.86
N SER A 297 10.60 2.22 -1.42
CA SER A 297 10.28 3.21 -0.42
C SER A 297 11.00 4.53 -0.68
N THR A 298 10.74 5.49 0.17
CA THR A 298 11.40 6.79 0.17
C THR A 298 11.61 7.24 1.61
N ASP A 299 12.34 8.33 1.82
CA ASP A 299 12.43 8.96 3.13
C ASP A 299 11.02 9.40 3.58
N PRO A 300 10.48 8.88 4.70
CA PRO A 300 9.14 9.26 5.17
C PRO A 300 9.04 10.76 5.52
N ALA A 301 10.16 11.43 5.78
CA ALA A 301 10.15 12.86 6.06
C ALA A 301 10.05 13.73 4.78
N THR A 302 10.10 13.12 3.59
CA THR A 302 9.98 13.83 2.30
C THR A 302 8.66 14.58 2.21
N VAL A 303 8.76 15.87 1.91
CA VAL A 303 7.62 16.76 1.67
C VAL A 303 7.51 17.01 0.18
N TYR A 304 6.36 16.71 -0.41
CA TYR A 304 6.05 17.03 -1.79
C TYR A 304 5.26 18.33 -1.85
N THR A 305 5.57 19.20 -2.79
CA THR A 305 4.87 20.48 -2.97
C THR A 305 4.64 20.81 -4.43
N ASP A 306 3.50 21.42 -4.73
CA ASP A 306 3.18 22.00 -6.04
C ASP A 306 3.39 23.53 -6.08
N GLY A 307 3.93 24.11 -5.00
CA GLY A 307 4.09 25.55 -4.81
C GLY A 307 2.95 26.21 -4.02
N GLU A 308 1.78 25.56 -3.93
CA GLU A 308 0.63 26.04 -3.16
C GLU A 308 0.41 25.19 -1.90
N ARG A 309 0.55 23.87 -2.06
CA ARG A 309 0.32 22.87 -1.02
C ARG A 309 1.61 22.11 -0.75
N ALA A 310 1.76 21.65 0.49
CA ALA A 310 2.85 20.79 0.92
C ALA A 310 2.28 19.58 1.66
N VAL A 311 2.59 18.38 1.20
CA VAL A 311 2.01 17.13 1.70
C VAL A 311 3.12 16.12 1.98
N ARG A 312 2.94 15.33 3.04
CA ARG A 312 3.72 14.13 3.33
C ARG A 312 2.85 12.91 3.16
N PHE A 313 3.47 11.82 2.74
CA PHE A 313 2.81 10.52 2.56
C PHE A 313 3.44 9.51 3.52
N ASP A 314 3.49 9.86 4.82
CA ASP A 314 4.11 9.06 5.87
C ASP A 314 3.15 8.56 6.96
N GLU A 315 1.86 8.66 6.69
CA GLU A 315 0.81 8.13 7.56
C GLU A 315 0.69 6.61 7.40
N VAL A 316 0.55 5.92 8.53
CA VAL A 316 0.13 4.52 8.59
C VAL A 316 -1.05 4.38 9.55
N SER A 317 -1.91 3.39 9.29
CA SER A 317 -3.05 3.13 10.16
C SER A 317 -2.59 2.69 11.57
N GLN A 318 -3.39 3.01 12.59
CA GLN A 318 -3.09 2.54 13.96
C GLN A 318 -3.06 1.01 14.02
N ARG A 319 -3.94 0.34 13.26
CA ARG A 319 -3.97 -1.12 13.14
C ARG A 319 -2.61 -1.66 12.70
N THR A 320 -2.01 -1.06 11.68
CA THR A 320 -0.70 -1.47 11.17
C THR A 320 0.41 -1.20 12.18
N ALA A 321 0.37 -0.05 12.86
CA ALA A 321 1.28 0.24 13.96
C ALA A 321 1.18 -0.80 15.09
N ASP A 322 -0.04 -1.16 15.51
CA ASP A 322 -0.26 -2.14 16.57
C ASP A 322 0.16 -3.56 16.14
N ARG A 323 -0.10 -3.93 14.87
CA ARG A 323 0.33 -5.21 14.29
C ARG A 323 1.85 -5.33 14.29
N LEU A 324 2.54 -4.27 13.88
CA LEU A 324 4.00 -4.18 13.91
C LEU A 324 4.53 -4.31 15.34
N ALA A 325 3.98 -3.56 16.30
CA ALA A 325 4.41 -3.61 17.69
C ALA A 325 4.28 -5.03 18.29
N ARG A 326 3.12 -5.67 18.08
CA ARG A 326 2.92 -7.08 18.50
C ARG A 326 3.90 -8.03 17.81
N GLY A 327 4.18 -7.80 16.53
CA GLY A 327 5.11 -8.63 15.77
C GLY A 327 6.53 -8.55 16.27
N VAL A 328 7.03 -7.33 16.54
CA VAL A 328 8.37 -7.12 17.11
C VAL A 328 8.48 -7.77 18.49
N GLU A 329 7.47 -7.58 19.34
CA GLU A 329 7.42 -8.21 20.66
C GLU A 329 7.42 -9.75 20.57
N ALA A 330 6.59 -10.31 19.69
CA ALA A 330 6.49 -11.76 19.50
C ALA A 330 7.78 -12.37 18.94
N LEU A 331 8.43 -11.72 17.98
CA LEU A 331 9.74 -12.15 17.47
C LEU A 331 10.80 -12.15 18.57
N GLY A 332 10.75 -11.19 19.50
CA GLY A 332 11.60 -11.16 20.68
C GLY A 332 11.38 -12.34 21.65
N ARG A 333 10.18 -12.94 21.66
CA ARG A 333 9.88 -14.17 22.43
C ARG A 333 10.28 -15.46 21.71
N PHE A 334 10.43 -15.42 20.39
CA PHE A 334 10.78 -16.60 19.58
C PHE A 334 12.30 -16.83 19.49
N ALA A 335 13.10 -15.80 19.79
CA ALA A 335 14.55 -15.83 19.85
C ALA A 335 15.07 -16.50 21.13
#